data_AF-A0A6G0UA34-F1
#
_entry.id   AF-A0A6G0UA34-F1
#
_cell.length_a   1.000
_cell.length_b   1.000
_cell.length_c   1.000
_cell.angle_alpha   90.00
_cell.angle_beta   90.00
_cell.angle_gamma   90.00
#
_symmetry.space_group_name_H-M   'P 1'
#
loop_
_entity.id
_entity.type
_entity.pdbx_description
1 polymer ?
#
loop_
_entity_poly.entity_id
_entity_poly.type
_entity_poly.pdbx_seq_one_letter_code
_entity_poly.pdbx_strand_id
1 'polypeptide(L)'
;MDPLATMAVNINIRWENIFRSGDTSNFRVHGNLCRKICILRIFPAMRKELLKAALEYPVKGVVLQTFGSGNMPSRRKGIIKEIKKAVQRGCIVVNVSQCVKGHVDPSYLTGRILYDVGVIAGSDMTTETAFMKLSYV
;
A
#
# COMPACT_ATOMS: atom_id res chain seq x y z
N MET A 1 14.17 8.79 -2.99
CA MET A 1 14.09 9.37 -1.64
C MET A 1 15.50 9.76 -1.28
N ASP A 2 15.73 11.04 -1.03
CA ASP A 2 17.04 11.50 -0.60
C ASP A 2 17.21 11.22 0.90
N PRO A 3 18.40 10.82 1.38
CA PRO A 3 18.61 10.59 2.80
C PRO A 3 18.35 11.85 3.66
N LEU A 4 18.12 11.73 4.96
CA LEU A 4 17.98 12.91 5.82
C LEU A 4 19.32 13.59 6.10
N ALA A 5 20.40 12.80 6.13
CA ALA A 5 21.77 13.30 6.28
C ALA A 5 22.75 12.38 5.53
N THR A 6 23.90 12.92 5.14
CA THR A 6 25.04 12.15 4.64
C THR A 6 26.24 12.35 5.55
N MET A 7 26.84 11.25 6.00
CA MET A 7 28.08 11.27 6.79
C MET A 7 29.29 11.09 5.87
N ALA A 8 30.21 12.04 5.92
CA ALA A 8 31.54 11.97 5.33
C ALA A 8 32.55 12.59 6.33
N VAL A 9 33.60 13.28 5.84
CA VAL A 9 34.45 14.13 6.71
C VAL A 9 33.60 15.16 7.45
N ASN A 10 32.60 15.70 6.77
CA ASN A 10 31.56 16.56 7.33
C ASN A 10 30.21 15.84 7.33
N ILE A 11 29.35 16.19 8.29
CA ILE A 11 27.97 15.72 8.35
C ILE A 11 27.08 16.75 7.65
N ASN A 12 26.47 16.36 6.53
CA ASN A 12 25.54 17.24 5.80
C ASN A 12 24.11 16.82 6.11
N ILE A 13 23.35 17.70 6.78
CA ILE A 13 21.97 17.44 7.20
C ILE A 13 21.02 18.27 6.31
N ARG A 14 19.97 17.63 5.79
CA ARG A 14 18.87 18.30 5.07
C ARG A 14 17.73 18.65 6.01
N TRP A 15 17.89 19.76 6.73
CA TRP A 15 16.94 20.23 7.73
C TRP A 15 15.53 20.46 7.18
N GLU A 16 15.43 20.84 5.91
CA GLU A 16 14.18 21.04 5.17
C GLU A 16 13.34 19.76 5.02
N ASN A 17 13.98 18.59 5.09
CA ASN A 17 13.31 17.28 4.98
C ASN A 17 12.99 16.64 6.33
N ILE A 18 13.42 17.24 7.45
CA ILE A 18 13.17 16.71 8.79
C ILE A 18 11.80 17.21 9.25
N PHE A 19 10.83 16.29 9.32
CA PHE A 19 9.54 16.56 9.95
C PHE A 19 9.74 16.85 11.44
N ARG A 20 9.26 18.01 11.90
CA ARG A 20 9.25 18.41 13.32
C ARG A 20 7.81 18.47 13.79
N SER A 21 7.43 17.54 14.66
CA SER A 21 6.10 17.57 15.28
C SER A 21 5.99 18.76 16.23
N GLY A 22 4.92 19.54 16.12
CA GLY A 22 4.53 20.54 17.13
C GLY A 22 3.67 19.95 18.25
N ASP A 23 3.43 18.63 18.25
CA ASP A 23 2.61 17.96 19.24
C ASP A 23 3.33 17.91 20.61
N THR A 24 2.65 18.39 21.64
CA THR A 24 3.10 18.37 23.03
C THR A 24 2.54 17.19 23.82
N SER A 25 1.83 16.27 23.17
CA SER A 25 1.29 15.09 23.81
C SER A 25 2.40 14.18 24.36
N ASN A 26 2.07 13.44 25.43
CA ASN A 26 3.01 12.50 26.02
C ASN A 26 3.33 11.36 25.04
N PHE A 27 4.59 10.93 25.02
CA PHE A 27 5.04 9.77 24.26
C PHE A 27 4.19 8.53 24.54
N ARG A 28 3.82 7.80 23.47
CA ARG A 28 3.03 6.56 23.55
C ARG A 28 3.62 5.50 22.63
N VAL A 29 3.60 4.26 23.12
CA VAL A 29 3.97 3.08 22.34
C VAL A 29 2.72 2.32 21.93
N HIS A 30 2.59 2.05 20.64
CA HIS A 30 1.48 1.26 20.09
C HIS A 30 1.94 -0.18 19.84
N GLY A 31 1.74 -1.05 20.84
CA GLY A 31 2.14 -2.46 20.77
C GLY A 31 1.08 -3.40 20.17
N ASN A 32 -0.19 -2.98 20.12
CA ASN A 32 -1.27 -3.80 19.60
C ASN A 32 -1.37 -3.65 18.07
N LEU A 33 -0.55 -4.43 17.37
CA LEU A 33 -0.46 -4.43 15.91
C LEU A 33 -1.25 -5.57 15.29
N CYS A 34 -2.04 -5.26 14.26
CA CYS A 34 -2.81 -6.24 13.51
C CYS A 34 -1.87 -7.13 12.68
N ARG A 35 -1.90 -8.45 12.94
CA ARG A 35 -1.08 -9.45 12.21
C ARG A 35 -1.79 -10.07 11.01
N LYS A 36 -3.07 -9.77 10.81
CA LYS A 36 -3.89 -10.36 9.74
C LYS A 36 -3.78 -9.53 8.46
N ILE A 37 -2.56 -9.33 7.99
CA ILE A 37 -2.24 -8.50 6.83
C ILE A 37 -1.44 -9.31 5.84
N CYS A 38 -1.70 -9.13 4.55
CA CYS A 38 -0.90 -9.78 3.51
C CYS A 38 -0.46 -8.80 2.42
N ILE A 39 0.60 -9.19 1.71
CA ILE A 39 1.10 -8.48 0.53
C ILE A 39 0.77 -9.33 -0.68
N LEU A 40 0.07 -8.76 -1.66
CA LEU A 40 -0.32 -9.44 -2.88
C LEU A 40 0.26 -8.71 -4.09
N ARG A 41 1.19 -9.39 -4.77
CA ARG A 41 1.81 -8.88 -5.99
C ARG A 41 1.07 -9.36 -7.22
N ILE A 42 0.56 -8.42 -8.02
CA ILE A 42 -0.10 -8.73 -9.29
C ILE A 42 0.92 -9.07 -10.37
N PHE A 43 0.62 -10.07 -11.18
CA PHE A 43 1.41 -10.42 -12.37
C PHE A 43 0.46 -10.77 -13.54
N PRO A 44 0.89 -10.62 -14.82
CA PRO A 44 -0.02 -10.63 -15.97
C PRO A 44 -0.88 -11.89 -16.10
N ALA A 45 -0.36 -13.04 -15.68
CA ALA A 45 -1.03 -14.35 -15.76
C ALA A 45 -1.64 -14.82 -14.43
N MET A 46 -1.73 -13.98 -13.40
CA MET A 46 -2.29 -14.37 -12.09
C MET A 46 -3.70 -14.95 -12.26
N ARG A 47 -3.94 -16.15 -11.73
CA ARG A 47 -5.26 -16.77 -11.74
C ARG A 47 -6.15 -16.17 -10.64
N LYS A 48 -7.46 -16.06 -10.89
CA LYS A 48 -8.42 -15.52 -9.91
C LYS A 48 -8.42 -16.35 -8.62
N GLU A 49 -8.24 -17.65 -8.77
CA GLU A 49 -8.29 -18.65 -7.70
C GLU A 49 -7.17 -18.41 -6.69
N LEU A 50 -5.98 -17.99 -7.14
CA LEU A 50 -4.86 -17.64 -6.27
C LEU A 50 -5.18 -16.42 -5.40
N LEU A 51 -5.73 -15.38 -6.01
CA LEU A 51 -6.17 -14.19 -5.29
C LEU A 51 -7.30 -14.51 -4.31
N LYS A 52 -8.28 -15.31 -4.75
CA LYS A 52 -9.40 -15.74 -3.91
C LYS A 52 -8.89 -16.46 -2.67
N ALA A 53 -8.02 -17.46 -2.83
CA ALA A 53 -7.44 -18.21 -1.73
C ALA A 53 -6.67 -17.30 -0.76
N ALA A 54 -5.91 -16.34 -1.28
CA ALA A 54 -5.19 -15.38 -0.44
C ALA A 54 -6.12 -14.45 0.36
N LEU A 55 -7.32 -14.17 -0.16
CA LEU A 55 -8.33 -13.31 0.47
C LEU A 55 -9.38 -14.10 1.29
N GLU A 56 -9.33 -15.44 1.28
CA GLU A 56 -10.24 -16.31 2.05
C GLU A 56 -9.87 -16.36 3.53
N TYR A 57 -8.57 -16.29 3.86
CA TYR A 57 -8.14 -16.06 5.23
C TYR A 57 -8.81 -14.77 5.76
N PRO A 58 -9.13 -14.64 7.06
CA PRO A 58 -9.72 -13.43 7.65
C PRO A 58 -8.73 -12.25 7.69
N VAL A 59 -8.21 -11.88 6.52
CA VAL A 59 -7.31 -10.77 6.27
C VAL A 59 -8.06 -9.48 6.55
N LYS A 60 -7.49 -8.63 7.40
CA LYS A 60 -8.00 -7.31 7.73
C LYS A 60 -7.37 -6.21 6.87
N GLY A 61 -6.16 -6.43 6.35
CA GLY A 61 -5.45 -5.49 5.49
C GLY A 61 -4.69 -6.16 4.35
N VAL A 62 -4.69 -5.56 3.16
CA VAL A 62 -3.96 -6.05 1.98
C VAL A 62 -3.14 -4.92 1.39
N VAL A 63 -1.83 -5.14 1.22
CA VAL A 63 -1.00 -4.33 0.33
C VAL A 63 -1.02 -4.95 -1.06
N LEU A 64 -1.71 -4.30 -1.99
CA LEU A 64 -1.83 -4.74 -3.38
C LEU A 64 -0.77 -4.06 -4.23
N GLN A 65 0.25 -4.81 -4.68
CA GLN A 65 1.27 -4.25 -5.57
C GLN A 65 0.84 -4.37 -7.03
N THR A 66 0.67 -3.24 -7.72
CA THR A 66 0.23 -3.17 -9.11
C THR A 66 1.27 -2.52 -10.03
N PHE A 67 1.04 -2.53 -11.34
CA PHE A 67 2.06 -2.10 -12.31
C PHE A 67 2.14 -0.58 -12.44
N GLY A 68 3.34 -0.04 -12.62
CA GLY A 68 3.55 1.36 -12.95
C GLY A 68 2.88 2.30 -11.96
N SER A 69 2.05 3.23 -12.46
CA SER A 69 1.31 4.21 -11.66
C SER A 69 0.10 3.67 -10.90
N GLY A 70 0.03 2.36 -10.63
CA GLY A 70 -1.08 1.77 -9.89
C GLY A 70 -2.06 0.96 -10.72
N ASN A 71 -1.65 0.46 -11.89
CA ASN A 71 -2.53 -0.11 -12.90
C ASN A 71 -2.76 -1.61 -12.74
N MET A 72 -4.03 -2.01 -12.89
CA MET A 72 -4.46 -3.39 -13.00
C MET A 72 -5.12 -3.63 -14.36
N PRO A 73 -4.89 -4.78 -15.03
CA PRO A 73 -5.60 -5.09 -16.27
C PRO A 73 -7.12 -5.12 -16.09
N SER A 74 -7.83 -4.12 -16.64
CA SER A 74 -9.27 -3.89 -16.46
C SER A 74 -10.15 -5.02 -16.99
N ARG A 75 -9.67 -5.81 -17.96
CA ARG A 75 -10.38 -6.97 -18.52
C ARG A 75 -10.51 -8.12 -17.51
N ARG A 76 -9.77 -8.12 -16.40
CA ARG A 76 -9.76 -9.19 -15.39
C ARG A 76 -10.86 -8.99 -14.33
N LYS A 77 -12.11 -8.95 -14.78
CA LYS A 77 -13.31 -8.72 -13.93
C LYS A 77 -13.39 -9.66 -12.73
N GLY A 78 -12.93 -10.90 -12.87
CA GLY A 78 -12.89 -11.88 -11.77
C GLY A 78 -12.02 -11.45 -10.59
N ILE A 79 -10.82 -10.92 -10.85
CA ILE A 79 -9.89 -10.40 -9.83
C ILE A 79 -10.51 -9.20 -9.12
N ILE A 80 -11.02 -8.24 -9.89
CA ILE A 80 -11.68 -7.05 -9.34
C ILE A 80 -12.86 -7.43 -8.45
N LYS A 81 -13.66 -8.44 -8.84
CA LYS A 81 -14.78 -8.94 -8.03
C LYS A 81 -14.32 -9.53 -6.70
N GLU A 82 -13.23 -10.28 -6.66
CA GLU A 82 -12.71 -10.82 -5.40
C GLU A 82 -12.12 -9.72 -4.49
N ILE A 83 -11.47 -8.70 -5.06
CA ILE A 83 -11.03 -7.50 -4.32
C ILE A 83 -12.25 -6.78 -3.72
N LYS A 84 -13.28 -6.52 -4.53
CA LYS A 84 -14.52 -5.87 -4.08
C LYS A 84 -15.17 -6.63 -2.93
N LYS A 85 -15.23 -7.96 -3.01
CA LYS A 85 -15.75 -8.80 -1.90
C LYS A 85 -14.91 -8.67 -0.64
N ALA A 86 -13.58 -8.59 -0.73
CA ALA A 86 -12.73 -8.40 0.43
C ALA A 86 -12.97 -7.04 1.09
N VAL A 87 -13.05 -5.96 0.29
CA VAL A 87 -13.40 -4.62 0.77
C VAL A 87 -14.77 -4.61 1.45
N GLN A 88 -15.77 -5.26 0.86
CA GLN A 88 -17.12 -5.37 1.44
C GLN A 88 -17.16 -6.16 2.76
N ARG A 89 -16.18 -7.05 3.01
CA ARG A 89 -16.01 -7.73 4.31
C ARG A 89 -15.29 -6.87 5.37
N GLY A 90 -14.92 -5.64 5.03
CA GLY A 90 -14.18 -4.73 5.90
C GLY A 90 -12.65 -4.88 5.82
N CYS A 91 -12.13 -5.55 4.79
CA CYS A 91 -10.68 -5.59 4.55
C CYS A 91 -10.20 -4.29 3.91
N ILE A 92 -9.21 -3.63 4.52
CA ILE A 92 -8.60 -2.43 3.95
C ILE A 92 -7.59 -2.85 2.87
N VAL A 93 -7.80 -2.42 1.62
CA VAL A 93 -6.90 -2.73 0.51
C VAL A 93 -6.17 -1.46 0.08
N VAL A 94 -4.84 -1.46 0.14
CA VAL A 94 -3.99 -0.33 -0.26
C VAL A 94 -3.21 -0.70 -1.52
N ASN A 95 -3.35 0.10 -2.58
CA ASN A 95 -2.64 -0.07 -3.84
C ASN A 95 -1.27 0.62 -3.78
N VAL A 96 -0.19 -0.12 -4.03
CA VAL A 96 1.17 0.42 -4.14
C VAL A 96 1.79 0.05 -5.48
N SER A 97 2.76 0.84 -5.94
CA SER A 97 3.49 0.52 -7.17
C SER A 97 4.47 -0.64 -6.96
N GLN A 98 4.63 -1.47 -7.98
CA GLN A 98 5.72 -2.44 -8.08
C GLN A 98 7.07 -1.81 -8.45
N CYS A 99 7.06 -0.58 -8.96
CA CYS A 99 8.27 0.13 -9.36
C CYS A 99 9.02 0.61 -8.11
N VAL A 100 10.36 0.51 -8.14
CA VAL A 100 11.23 0.98 -7.05
C VAL A 100 11.09 2.49 -6.83
N LYS A 101 10.90 3.23 -7.93
CA LYS A 101 10.67 4.67 -7.92
C LYS A 101 9.39 4.96 -8.71
N GLY A 102 8.50 5.74 -8.11
CA GLY A 102 7.20 6.07 -8.67
C GLY A 102 6.16 6.25 -7.57
N HIS A 103 4.96 6.61 -7.97
CA HIS A 103 3.81 6.72 -7.09
C HIS A 103 2.57 6.17 -7.80
N VAL A 104 1.58 5.80 -7.01
CA VAL A 104 0.26 5.43 -7.50
C VAL A 104 -0.54 6.70 -7.79
N ASP A 105 -1.06 6.83 -9.01
CA ASP A 105 -1.90 7.93 -9.44
C ASP A 105 -3.33 7.42 -9.70
N PRO A 106 -4.31 7.81 -8.85
CA PRO A 106 -5.68 7.35 -8.99
C PRO A 106 -6.43 7.95 -10.19
N SER A 107 -5.91 9.02 -10.80
CA SER A 107 -6.52 9.69 -11.95
C SER A 107 -6.39 8.87 -13.25
N TYR A 108 -5.44 7.93 -13.29
CA TYR A 108 -5.20 7.10 -14.47
C TYR A 108 -6.35 6.11 -14.69
N LEU A 109 -6.96 6.15 -15.88
CA LEU A 109 -8.18 5.39 -16.24
C LEU A 109 -8.13 3.89 -15.90
N THR A 110 -6.99 3.23 -16.12
CA THR A 110 -6.80 1.81 -15.81
C THR A 110 -6.68 1.50 -14.32
N GLY A 111 -6.31 2.49 -13.50
CA GLY A 111 -6.32 2.41 -12.04
C GLY A 111 -7.70 2.68 -11.44
N ARG A 112 -8.54 3.49 -12.11
CA ARG A 112 -9.86 3.93 -11.60
C ARG A 112 -10.76 2.79 -11.10
N ILE A 113 -10.75 1.66 -11.81
CA ILE A 113 -11.53 0.47 -11.46
C ILE A 113 -11.22 -0.09 -10.06
N LEU A 114 -10.00 0.07 -9.55
CA LEU A 114 -9.64 -0.34 -8.18
C LEU A 114 -10.29 0.57 -7.14
N TYR A 115 -10.29 1.87 -7.40
CA TYR A 115 -10.86 2.87 -6.48
C TYR A 115 -12.39 2.81 -6.47
N ASP A 116 -13.02 2.51 -7.60
CA ASP A 116 -14.47 2.28 -7.70
C ASP A 116 -14.93 1.09 -6.84
N VAL A 117 -14.03 0.15 -6.51
CA VAL A 117 -14.32 -0.97 -5.60
C VAL A 117 -13.79 -0.78 -4.18
N GLY A 118 -13.34 0.44 -3.85
CA GLY A 118 -12.95 0.84 -2.50
C GLY A 118 -11.50 0.53 -2.12
N VAL A 119 -10.62 0.28 -3.11
CA VAL A 119 -9.17 0.26 -2.86
C VAL A 119 -8.67 1.67 -2.57
N ILE A 120 -7.67 1.81 -1.70
CA ILE A 120 -7.07 3.09 -1.30
C ILE A 120 -5.74 3.28 -2.05
N ALA A 121 -5.47 4.49 -2.56
CA ALA A 121 -4.18 4.80 -3.17
C ALA A 121 -3.08 4.91 -2.10
N GLY A 122 -2.00 4.15 -2.26
CA GLY A 122 -0.85 4.18 -1.38
C GLY A 122 0.15 5.29 -1.67
N SER A 123 -0.11 6.16 -2.66
CA SER A 123 0.81 7.20 -3.13
C SER A 123 2.18 6.60 -3.47
N ASP A 124 3.24 7.15 -2.89
CA ASP A 124 4.65 6.79 -2.99
C ASP A 124 5.14 5.97 -1.78
N MET A 125 4.23 5.45 -0.94
CA MET A 125 4.62 4.57 0.15
C MET A 125 5.33 3.33 -0.40
N THR A 126 6.42 2.95 0.28
CA THR A 126 7.02 1.63 0.05
C THR A 126 6.05 0.53 0.49
N THR A 127 6.27 -0.68 0.00
CA THR A 127 5.41 -1.83 0.35
C THR A 127 5.48 -2.12 1.86
N GLU A 128 6.67 -1.99 2.45
CA GLU A 128 6.94 -2.16 3.87
C GLU A 128 6.24 -1.09 4.71
N THR A 129 6.26 0.17 4.25
CA THR A 129 5.57 1.28 4.92
C THR A 129 4.05 1.07 4.90
N ALA A 130 3.50 0.69 3.74
CA ALA A 130 2.07 0.42 3.61
C ALA A 130 1.64 -0.78 4.50
N PHE A 131 2.45 -1.84 4.56
CA PHE A 131 2.21 -2.99 5.41
C PHE A 131 2.19 -2.60 6.89
N MET A 132 3.20 -1.85 7.34
CA MET A 132 3.32 -1.43 8.73
C MET A 132 2.19 -0.47 9.12
N LYS A 133 1.86 0.48 8.24
CA LYS A 133 0.75 1.41 8.47
C LYS A 133 -0.59 0.68 8.59
N LEU A 134 -0.85 -0.31 7.73
CA LEU A 134 -2.04 -1.17 7.85
C LEU A 134 -2.07 -1.99 9.14
N SER A 135 -0.91 -2.36 9.68
CA SER A 135 -0.80 -3.10 10.95
C SER A 135 -1.07 -2.22 12.16
N TYR A 136 -0.81 -0.93 12.03
CA TYR A 136 -1.00 0.07 13.06
C TYR A 136 -2.44 0.59 13.19
N VAL A 137 -3.13 0.82 12.06
CA VAL A 137 -4.51 1.36 12.02
C VAL A 137 -5.59 0.31 12.26
#